data_AF-A0A388TJD2-F1
#
_entry.id   AF-A0A388TJD2-F1
#
_cell.length_a   1.000
_cell.length_b   1.000
_cell.length_c   1.000
_cell.angle_alpha   90.00
_cell.angle_beta   90.00
_cell.angle_gamma   90.00
#
_symmetry.space_group_name_H-M   'P 1'
#
loop_
_entity.id
_entity.type
_entity.pdbx_description
1 polymer ?
#
loop_
_entity_poly.entity_id
_entity_poly.type
_entity_poly.pdbx_seq_one_letter_code
_entity_poly.pdbx_strand_id
1 'polypeptide(L)'
;MAYSIDTRTLRPGDIYIPVRGRRFDGHDFIDEARRKGASQILDVDLAEYAAARRQKYHIPLLAITGSSGKTTTKDMLAAVLRQKYRLSQSAENQNNEIGVPLTLLKIEEQTELAIVEMAMRGKGQIAALAKIARPTHAIITN
;
A
#
# COMPACT_ATOMS: atom_id res chain seq x y z
N MET A 1 -6.22 -11.96 8.01
CA MET A 1 -6.24 -12.27 6.57
C MET A 1 -5.54 -11.13 5.86
N ALA A 2 -4.43 -11.38 5.16
CA ALA A 2 -3.68 -10.33 4.48
C ALA A 2 -3.85 -10.43 2.95
N TYR A 3 -3.39 -9.41 2.23
CA TYR A 3 -3.39 -9.38 0.77
C TYR A 3 -1.97 -9.62 0.25
N SER A 4 -1.83 -10.47 -0.78
CA SER A 4 -0.59 -10.68 -1.51
C SER A 4 -0.82 -10.55 -3.01
N ILE A 5 0.16 -9.99 -3.71
CA ILE A 5 0.20 -9.94 -5.19
C ILE A 5 1.32 -10.82 -5.76
N ASP A 6 2.06 -11.52 -4.90
CA ASP A 6 3.24 -12.29 -5.25
C ASP A 6 3.18 -13.66 -4.56
N THR A 7 3.12 -14.73 -5.36
CA THR A 7 3.05 -16.09 -4.84
C THR A 7 4.31 -16.47 -4.07
N ARG A 8 5.44 -15.80 -4.28
CA ARG A 8 6.70 -16.04 -3.54
C ARG A 8 6.62 -15.64 -2.08
N THR A 9 5.76 -14.67 -1.74
CA THR A 9 5.57 -14.18 -0.36
C THR A 9 4.21 -14.54 0.23
N LEU A 10 3.33 -15.17 -0.56
CA LEU A 10 2.00 -15.61 -0.16
C LEU A 10 2.07 -16.63 0.99
N ARG A 11 1.24 -16.43 2.01
CA ARG A 11 1.06 -17.35 3.14
C ARG A 11 -0.31 -18.01 3.07
N PRO A 12 -0.48 -19.23 3.62
CA PRO A 12 -1.78 -19.85 3.74
C PRO A 12 -2.78 -18.92 4.45
N GLY A 13 -3.96 -18.74 3.86
CA GLY A 13 -5.00 -17.85 4.35
C GLY A 13 -4.98 -16.43 3.76
N ASP A 14 -3.93 -16.03 3.04
CA ASP A 14 -3.90 -14.73 2.36
C ASP A 14 -4.87 -14.69 1.17
N ILE A 15 -5.39 -13.50 0.86
CA ILE A 15 -6.06 -13.23 -0.41
C ILE A 15 -4.97 -12.95 -1.46
N TYR A 16 -5.01 -13.67 -2.58
CA TYR A 16 -4.16 -13.37 -3.73
C TYR A 16 -4.87 -12.40 -4.69
N ILE A 17 -4.22 -11.28 -5.02
CA ILE A 17 -4.67 -10.35 -6.07
C ILE A 17 -3.69 -10.48 -7.25
N PRO A 18 -4.08 -11.11 -8.38
CA PRO A 18 -3.23 -11.15 -9.56
C PRO A 18 -3.12 -9.73 -10.15
N VAL A 19 -1.90 -9.21 -10.27
CA VAL A 19 -1.64 -7.88 -10.87
C VAL A 19 -0.80 -8.05 -12.13
N ARG A 20 -1.20 -7.37 -13.20
CA ARG A 20 -0.39 -7.30 -14.43
C ARG A 20 0.70 -6.25 -14.29
N GLY A 21 1.93 -6.70 -14.14
CA GLY A 21 3.12 -5.85 -14.16
C GLY A 21 3.68 -5.66 -15.58
N ARG A 22 4.76 -4.89 -15.69
CA ARG A 22 5.45 -4.67 -16.98
C ARG A 22 6.17 -5.89 -17.53
N ARG A 23 6.60 -6.80 -16.65
CA ARG A 23 7.42 -7.98 -16.97
C ARG A 23 6.72 -9.31 -16.72
N PHE A 24 5.69 -9.31 -15.88
CA PHE A 24 5.02 -10.52 -15.41
C PHE A 24 3.53 -10.24 -15.28
N ASP A 25 2.72 -11.24 -15.58
CA ASP A 25 1.28 -11.22 -15.32
C ASP A 25 0.97 -12.12 -14.12
N GLY A 26 0.43 -11.56 -13.03
CA GLY A 26 0.05 -12.32 -11.84
C GLY A 26 -1.00 -13.41 -12.11
N HIS A 27 -1.78 -13.28 -13.19
CA HIS A 27 -2.79 -14.27 -13.57
C HIS A 27 -2.19 -15.64 -13.89
N ASP A 28 -0.95 -15.68 -14.39
CA ASP A 28 -0.23 -16.91 -14.71
C ASP A 28 0.08 -17.74 -13.44
N PHE A 29 0.00 -17.13 -12.25
CA PHE A 29 0.35 -17.76 -10.97
C PHE A 29 -0.85 -18.12 -10.09
N ILE A 30 -2.09 -18.01 -10.60
CA ILE A 30 -3.31 -18.29 -9.83
C ILE A 30 -3.32 -19.73 -9.27
N ASP A 31 -2.93 -20.72 -10.06
CA ASP A 31 -2.90 -22.12 -9.60
C ASP A 31 -1.77 -22.38 -8.59
N GLU A 32 -0.67 -21.64 -8.66
CA GLU A 32 0.34 -21.66 -7.60
C GLU A 32 -0.20 -21.03 -6.30
N ALA A 33 -0.89 -19.89 -6.38
CA ALA A 33 -1.50 -19.23 -5.23
C ALA A 33 -2.49 -20.16 -4.51
N ARG A 34 -3.35 -20.85 -5.27
CA ARG A 34 -4.28 -21.87 -4.73
C ARG A 34 -3.55 -22.98 -4.00
N ARG A 35 -2.51 -23.57 -4.62
CA ARG A 35 -1.71 -24.64 -4.01
C ARG A 35 -0.99 -24.20 -2.74
N LYS A 36 -0.58 -22.94 -2.65
CA LYS A 36 0.02 -22.34 -1.45
C LYS A 36 -0.99 -21.98 -0.36
N GLY A 37 -2.28 -22.22 -0.59
CA GLY A 37 -3.34 -22.04 0.40
C GLY A 37 -3.91 -20.64 0.43
N ALA A 38 -3.90 -19.89 -0.68
CA ALA A 38 -4.64 -18.64 -0.78
C ALA A 38 -6.11 -18.89 -0.41
N SER A 39 -6.66 -18.09 0.51
CA SER A 39 -8.07 -18.21 0.93
C SER A 39 -9.03 -17.77 -0.17
N GLN A 40 -8.58 -16.84 -1.02
CA GLN A 40 -9.34 -16.31 -2.13
C GLN A 40 -8.41 -15.82 -3.23
N ILE A 41 -8.86 -15.94 -4.48
CA ILE A 41 -8.31 -15.21 -5.63
C ILE A 41 -9.23 -14.03 -5.89
N LEU A 42 -8.69 -12.81 -5.82
CA LEU A 42 -9.42 -11.57 -5.98
C LEU A 42 -8.87 -10.83 -7.19
N ASP A 43 -9.43 -11.12 -8.36
CA ASP A 43 -9.09 -10.48 -9.63
C ASP A 43 -9.85 -9.15 -9.78
N VAL A 44 -9.14 -8.05 -9.46
CA VAL A 44 -9.67 -6.68 -9.42
C VAL A 44 -8.57 -5.70 -9.80
N ASP A 45 -8.95 -4.47 -10.20
CA ASP A 45 -7.98 -3.37 -10.23
C ASP A 45 -7.53 -3.02 -8.80
N LEU A 46 -6.24 -3.23 -8.54
CA LEU A 46 -5.66 -3.06 -7.21
C LEU A 46 -5.81 -1.62 -6.68
N ALA A 47 -5.64 -0.61 -7.54
CA ALA A 47 -5.68 0.79 -7.14
C ALA A 47 -7.11 1.23 -6.81
N GLU A 48 -8.08 0.86 -7.65
CA GLU A 48 -9.50 1.15 -7.41
C GLU A 48 -10.00 0.43 -6.15
N TYR A 49 -9.67 -0.85 -5.99
CA TYR A 49 -10.07 -1.63 -4.83
C TYR A 49 -9.49 -1.05 -3.53
N ALA A 50 -8.20 -0.69 -3.53
CA ALA A 50 -7.56 -0.06 -2.38
C ALA A 50 -8.12 1.32 -2.07
N ALA A 51 -8.44 2.13 -3.08
CA ALA A 51 -9.08 3.43 -2.90
C ALA A 51 -10.48 3.30 -2.27
N ALA A 52 -11.29 2.35 -2.75
CA ALA A 52 -12.61 2.07 -2.18
C ALA A 52 -12.50 1.57 -0.73
N ARG A 53 -11.50 0.75 -0.40
CA ARG A 53 -11.23 0.30 0.97
C ARG A 53 -10.80 1.47 1.86
N ARG A 54 -9.90 2.33 1.39
CA ARG A 54 -9.44 3.53 2.11
C ARG A 54 -10.59 4.47 2.49
N GLN A 55 -11.63 4.58 1.66
CA GLN A 55 -12.81 5.42 1.94
C GLN A 55 -13.64 4.94 3.13
N LYS A 56 -13.57 3.64 3.47
CA LYS A 56 -14.31 3.05 4.59
C LYS A 56 -13.68 3.38 5.94
N TYR A 57 -12.44 3.88 5.96
CA TYR A 57 -11.75 4.30 7.17
C TYR A 57 -11.61 5.82 7.21
N HIS A 58 -11.83 6.42 8.37
CA HIS A 58 -11.71 7.88 8.55
C HIS A 58 -10.46 8.29 9.34
N ILE A 59 -9.51 7.36 9.49
CA ILE A 59 -8.27 7.60 10.22
C ILE A 59 -7.39 8.64 9.51
N PRO A 60 -6.55 9.38 10.27
CA PRO A 60 -5.50 10.21 9.69
C PRO A 60 -4.58 9.39 8.79
N LEU A 61 -4.34 9.90 7.59
CA LEU A 61 -3.33 9.39 6.66
C LEU A 61 -2.36 10.52 6.32
N LEU A 62 -1.09 10.31 6.62
CA LEU A 62 0.03 11.20 6.30
C LEU A 62 0.69 10.72 5.02
N ALA A 63 0.69 11.54 3.98
CA ALA A 63 1.48 11.31 2.78
C ALA A 63 2.83 12.02 2.89
N ILE A 64 3.91 11.33 2.52
CA ILE A 64 5.27 11.88 2.49
C ILE A 64 5.81 11.80 1.07
N THR A 65 6.19 12.95 0.50
CA THR A 65 6.74 13.06 -0.86
C THR A 65 7.90 14.07 -0.89
N GLY A 66 8.57 14.18 -2.04
CA GLY A 66 9.72 15.06 -2.28
C GLY A 66 10.85 14.33 -3.01
N SER A 67 11.93 15.01 -3.34
CA SER A 67 13.07 14.46 -4.10
C SER A 67 13.95 13.58 -3.20
N SER A 68 14.21 14.03 -1.98
CA SER A 68 15.15 13.43 -1.00
C SER A 68 14.56 13.40 0.41
N GLY A 69 15.06 12.53 1.29
CA GLY A 69 14.67 12.50 2.71
C GLY A 69 13.35 11.80 3.05
N LYS A 70 12.51 11.45 2.05
CA LYS A 70 11.20 10.79 2.24
C LYS A 70 11.24 9.60 3.21
N THR A 71 12.11 8.64 2.96
CA THR A 71 12.19 7.40 3.74
C THR A 71 12.67 7.66 5.17
N THR A 72 13.71 8.49 5.34
CA THR A 72 14.18 8.92 6.67
C THR A 72 13.07 9.63 7.45
N THR A 73 12.37 10.59 6.83
CA THR A 73 11.26 11.30 7.45
C THR A 73 10.12 10.35 7.83
N LYS A 74 9.74 9.42 6.95
CA LYS A 74 8.74 8.39 7.21
C LYS A 74 9.11 7.55 8.43
N ASP A 75 10.33 7.02 8.46
CA ASP A 75 10.75 6.09 9.52
C ASP A 75 10.90 6.82 10.87
N MET A 76 11.41 8.06 10.88
CA MET A 76 11.46 8.89 12.08
C MET A 76 10.06 9.22 12.62
N LEU A 77 9.14 9.64 11.75
CA LEU A 77 7.75 9.90 12.13
C LEU A 77 7.09 8.64 12.69
N ALA A 78 7.29 7.50 12.03
CA ALA A 78 6.73 6.24 12.49
C ALA A 78 7.29 5.82 13.84
N ALA A 79 8.59 5.99 14.09
CA ALA A 79 9.22 5.66 15.37
C ALA A 79 8.60 6.45 16.53
N VAL A 80 8.33 7.74 16.32
CA VAL A 80 7.70 8.61 17.33
C VAL A 80 6.21 8.29 17.47
N LEU A 81 5.47 8.22 16.36
CA LEU A 81 4.01 8.08 16.38
C LEU A 81 3.56 6.70 16.91
N ARG A 82 4.38 5.65 16.74
CA ARG A 82 4.10 4.32 17.31
C ARG A 82 4.07 4.30 18.83
N GLN A 83 4.63 5.30 19.51
CA GLN A 83 4.55 5.41 20.96
C GLN A 83 3.11 5.67 21.44
N LYS A 84 2.23 6.16 20.55
CA LYS A 84 0.85 6.53 20.90
C LYS A 84 -0.21 5.86 20.03
N TYR A 85 0.08 5.62 18.75
CA TYR A 85 -0.91 5.15 17.78
C TYR A 85 -0.53 3.79 17.20
N ARG A 86 -1.54 2.95 16.93
CA ARG A 86 -1.43 1.75 16.11
C ARG A 86 -1.26 2.16 14.64
N LEU A 87 -0.05 1.98 14.11
CA LEU A 87 0.32 2.47 12.79
C LEU A 87 0.27 1.40 11.69
N SER A 88 -0.25 1.80 10.53
CA SER A 88 0.08 1.18 9.24
C SER A 88 1.06 2.08 8.48
N GLN A 89 2.09 1.51 7.85
CA GLN A 89 3.06 2.29 7.07
C GLN A 89 3.52 1.60 5.79
N SER A 90 3.95 2.40 4.80
CA SER A 90 4.63 1.89 3.60
C SER A 90 5.90 1.13 3.96
N ALA A 91 6.01 -0.10 3.45
CA ALA A 91 7.27 -0.83 3.50
C ALA A 91 8.31 -0.17 2.58
N GLU A 92 9.57 -0.61 2.67
CA GLU A 92 10.63 -0.14 1.78
C GLU A 92 10.24 -0.34 0.31
N ASN A 93 10.51 0.66 -0.54
CA ASN A 93 10.16 0.66 -1.97
C ASN A 93 8.66 0.59 -2.32
N GLN A 94 7.75 0.68 -1.35
CA GLN A 94 6.30 0.72 -1.59
C GLN A 94 5.77 2.16 -1.75
N ASN A 95 6.27 2.88 -2.75
CA ASN A 95 5.99 4.30 -2.96
C ASN A 95 5.42 4.64 -4.36
N ASN A 96 4.96 3.62 -5.09
CA ASN A 96 4.49 3.70 -6.47
C ASN A 96 3.03 3.22 -6.61
N GLU A 97 2.56 3.06 -7.84
CA GLU A 97 1.19 2.65 -8.20
C GLU A 97 0.76 1.27 -7.68
N ILE A 98 1.70 0.43 -7.24
CA ILE A 98 1.42 -0.87 -6.61
C ILE A 98 1.62 -0.79 -5.10
N GLY A 99 2.73 -0.18 -4.65
CA GLY A 99 3.10 -0.12 -3.25
C GLY A 99 2.14 0.70 -2.38
N VAL A 100 1.63 1.81 -2.92
CA VAL A 100 0.65 2.64 -2.21
C VAL A 100 -0.64 1.86 -1.95
N PRO A 101 -1.32 1.27 -2.96
CA PRO A 101 -2.47 0.39 -2.72
C PRO A 101 -2.22 -0.71 -1.69
N LEU A 102 -1.10 -1.42 -1.77
CA LEU A 102 -0.77 -2.48 -0.80
C LEU A 102 -0.61 -1.96 0.63
N THR A 103 -0.14 -0.73 0.80
CA THR A 103 -0.06 -0.07 2.11
C THR A 103 -1.47 0.23 2.64
N LEU A 104 -2.38 0.70 1.78
CA LEU A 104 -3.77 0.99 2.16
C LEU A 104 -4.54 -0.28 2.53
N LEU A 105 -4.26 -1.40 1.87
CA LEU A 105 -4.89 -2.69 2.17
C LEU A 105 -4.45 -3.29 3.51
N LYS A 106 -3.39 -2.75 4.15
CA LYS A 106 -2.99 -3.09 5.52
C LYS A 106 -3.76 -2.30 6.59
N ILE A 107 -4.64 -1.37 6.20
CA ILE A 107 -5.47 -0.63 7.15
C ILE A 107 -6.60 -1.53 7.63
N GLU A 108 -6.64 -1.74 8.94
CA GLU A 108 -7.62 -2.55 9.67
C GLU A 108 -8.36 -1.68 10.69
N GLU A 109 -9.43 -2.19 11.30
CA GLU A 109 -10.28 -1.43 12.25
C GLU A 109 -9.49 -0.82 13.43
N GLN A 110 -8.50 -1.55 13.92
CA GLN A 110 -7.58 -1.15 14.99
C GLN A 110 -6.48 -0.18 14.56
N THR A 111 -6.35 0.13 13.27
CA THR A 111 -5.35 1.11 12.81
C THR A 111 -5.82 2.49 13.21
N GLU A 112 -4.96 3.27 13.84
CA GLU A 112 -5.31 4.62 14.32
C GLU A 112 -4.69 5.70 13.44
N LEU A 113 -3.59 5.41 12.75
CA LEU A 113 -2.92 6.34 11.84
C LEU A 113 -2.18 5.57 10.73
N ALA A 114 -2.19 6.11 9.51
CA ALA A 114 -1.46 5.56 8.38
C ALA A 114 -0.39 6.53 7.86
N ILE A 115 0.78 6.01 7.49
CA ILE A 115 1.86 6.78 6.85
C ILE A 115 2.18 6.17 5.49
N VAL A 116 2.02 6.95 4.42
CA VAL A 116 2.26 6.51 3.05
C VAL A 116 3.39 7.32 2.43
N GLU A 117 4.43 6.64 1.94
CA GLU A 117 5.44 7.27 1.10
C GLU A 117 4.96 7.31 -0.35
N MET A 118 5.12 8.44 -1.03
CA MET A 118 4.78 8.62 -2.44
C MET A 118 6.00 9.15 -3.18
N ALA A 119 6.39 8.45 -4.23
CA ALA A 119 7.46 8.86 -5.13
C ALA A 119 6.89 9.21 -6.51
N MET A 120 7.60 10.07 -7.24
CA MET A 120 7.31 10.37 -8.64
C MET A 120 8.54 10.18 -9.50
N ARG A 121 8.30 9.67 -10.72
CA ARG A 121 9.25 9.61 -11.84
C ARG A 121 8.88 10.60 -12.95
N GLY A 122 7.73 11.27 -12.83
CA GLY A 122 7.23 12.22 -13.82
C GLY A 122 6.07 13.06 -13.29
N LYS A 123 5.76 14.15 -14.00
CA LYS A 123 4.70 15.09 -13.65
C LYS A 123 3.35 14.36 -13.55
N GLY A 124 2.56 14.70 -12.52
CA GLY A 124 1.21 14.14 -12.31
C GLY A 124 1.15 12.84 -11.51
N GLN A 125 2.27 12.14 -11.28
CA GLN A 125 2.24 10.87 -10.55
C GLN A 125 1.86 11.03 -9.07
N ILE A 126 2.36 12.05 -8.38
CA ILE A 126 1.92 12.33 -7.00
C ILE A 126 0.42 12.59 -6.94
N ALA A 127 -0.13 13.33 -7.91
CA ALA A 127 -1.56 13.59 -7.97
C ALA A 127 -2.38 12.29 -8.16
N ALA A 128 -1.89 11.35 -8.97
CA ALA A 128 -2.50 10.04 -9.13
C ALA A 128 -2.46 9.22 -7.83
N LEU A 129 -1.31 9.16 -7.15
CA LEU A 129 -1.17 8.46 -5.87
C LEU A 129 -2.03 9.09 -4.76
N ALA A 130 -2.13 10.42 -4.74
CA ALA A 130 -2.96 11.15 -3.78
C ALA A 130 -4.47 10.88 -4.00
N LYS A 131 -4.93 10.72 -5.25
CA LYS A 131 -6.32 10.33 -5.54
C LYS A 131 -6.65 8.95 -4.95
N ILE A 132 -5.71 8.02 -4.99
CA ILE A 132 -5.87 6.67 -4.42
C ILE A 132 -5.85 6.73 -2.88
N ALA A 133 -4.81 7.34 -2.31
CA ALA A 133 -4.58 7.32 -0.86
C ALA A 133 -5.47 8.27 -0.06
N ARG A 134 -5.98 9.34 -0.68
CA ARG A 134 -6.77 10.40 -0.04
C ARG A 134 -6.14 10.85 1.29
N PRO A 135 -4.89 11.37 1.25
CA PRO A 135 -4.21 11.78 2.47
C PRO A 135 -4.96 12.94 3.14
N THR A 136 -5.00 12.89 4.47
CA THR A 136 -5.53 13.98 5.30
C THR A 136 -4.49 15.06 5.56
N HIS A 137 -3.21 14.67 5.54
CA HIS A 137 -2.07 15.52 5.80
C HIS A 137 -0.96 15.15 4.81
N ALA A 138 -0.16 16.13 4.39
CA ALA A 138 0.95 15.92 3.48
C ALA A 138 2.22 16.59 4.02
N ILE A 139 3.34 15.89 3.87
CA ILE A 139 4.68 16.40 4.12
C ILE A 139 5.43 16.34 2.80
N ILE A 140 5.90 17.50 2.36
CA ILE A 140 6.71 17.65 1.15
C ILE A 140 8.12 17.97 1.63
N THR A 141 9.04 17.04 1.41
CA THR A 141 10.48 17.25 1.62
C THR A 141 11.07 18.03 0.43
N ASN A 142 12.41 18.05 0.33
CA ASN A 142 13.17 18.72 -0.74
C ASN A 142 13.19 17.89 -2.02
#